data_AF-A0A7Z8VMD7-F1
#
_entry.id   AF-A0A7Z8VMD7-F1
#
_cell.length_a   1.000
_cell.length_b   1.000
_cell.length_c   1.000
_cell.angle_alpha   90.00
_cell.angle_beta   90.00
_cell.angle_gamma   90.00
#
_symmetry.space_group_name_H-M   'P 1'
#
loop_
_entity.id
_entity.type
_entity.pdbx_description
1 polymer ?
#
loop_
_entity_poly.entity_id
_entity_poly.type
_entity_poly.pdbx_seq_one_letter_code
_entity_poly.pdbx_strand_id
1 'polypeptide(L)' 'MIDILQVKYLNNIIEQDHRFIKKITKPMMGFKAFYSAQATIAGIETAHMIRKGQLSEENMPAYKQFMALEG' A
#
# COMPACT_ATOMS: atom_id res chain seq x y z
N MET A 1 -12.46 -13.34 -28.11
CA MET A 1 -12.11 -14.28 -27.01
C MET A 1 -10.80 -13.89 -26.34
N ILE A 2 -9.76 -13.52 -27.10
CA ILE A 2 -8.46 -13.08 -26.58
C ILE A 2 -8.58 -11.80 -25.72
N ASP A 3 -9.38 -10.82 -26.13
CA ASP A 3 -9.52 -9.54 -25.42
C ASP A 3 -10.14 -9.71 -24.02
N ILE A 4 -11.11 -10.62 -23.87
CA ILE A 4 -11.77 -10.91 -22.58
C ILE A 4 -10.77 -11.51 -21.59
N LEU A 5 -9.86 -12.37 -22.06
CA LEU A 5 -8.82 -12.98 -21.23
C LEU A 5 -7.76 -11.96 -20.81
N GLN A 6 -7.40 -11.02 -21.70
CA GLN A 6 -6.47 -9.94 -21.37
C GLN A 6 -7.06 -9.01 -20.29
N VAL A 7 -8.32 -8.57 -20.44
CA VAL A 7 -8.99 -7.73 -19.43
C VAL A 7 -9.04 -8.45 -18.08
N LYS A 8 -9.37 -9.74 -18.05
CA LYS A 8 -9.39 -10.53 -16.81
C LYS A 8 -8.00 -10.65 -16.17
N TYR A 9 -6.95 -10.80 -16.97
CA TYR A 9 -5.57 -10.85 -16.49
C TYR A 9 -5.13 -9.52 -15.87
N LEU A 10 -5.39 -8.39 -16.53
CA LEU A 10 -5.10 -7.06 -15.98
C LEU A 10 -5.88 -6.81 -14.68
N ASN A 11 -7.16 -7.18 -14.64
CA ASN A 11 -7.97 -7.04 -13.43
C ASN A 11 -7.41 -7.87 -12.27
N ASN A 12 -6.96 -9.09 -12.52
CA ASN A 12 -6.35 -9.92 -11.49
C ASN A 12 -5.05 -9.30 -10.93
N ILE A 13 -4.21 -8.68 -11.77
CA ILE A 13 -3.00 -7.99 -11.32
C ILE A 13 -3.36 -6.80 -10.43
N ILE A 14 -4.29 -5.94 -10.89
CA ILE A 14 -4.73 -4.76 -10.14
C ILE A 14 -5.36 -5.18 -8.80
N GLU A 15 -6.20 -6.21 -8.80
CA GLU A 15 -6.82 -6.72 -7.57
C GLU A 15 -5.79 -7.32 -6.61
N GLN A 16 -4.76 -7.97 -7.13
CA GLN A 16 -3.69 -8.55 -6.32
C GLN A 16 -2.83 -7.46 -5.67
N ASP A 17 -2.52 -6.39 -6.40
CA ASP A 17 -1.78 -5.24 -5.89
C ASP A 17 -2.50 -4.57 -4.71
N HIS A 18 -3.80 -4.32 -4.86
CA HIS A 18 -4.61 -3.69 -3.82
C HIS A 18 -4.94 -4.61 -2.63
N ARG A 19 -4.62 -5.91 -2.68
CA ARG A 19 -5.02 -6.90 -1.67
C ARG A 19 -4.46 -6.59 -0.28
N PHE A 20 -3.23 -6.07 -0.21
CA PHE A 20 -2.58 -5.74 1.05
C PHE A 20 -3.31 -4.59 1.76
N ILE A 21 -3.57 -3.50 1.03
CA ILE A 21 -4.28 -2.33 1.56
C ILE A 21 -5.69 -2.73 2.01
N LYS A 22 -6.42 -3.48 1.17
CA LYS A 22 -7.76 -3.98 1.53
C LYS A 22 -7.76 -4.85 2.78
N LYS A 23 -6.73 -5.69 2.99
CA LYS A 23 -6.62 -6.53 4.19
C LYS A 23 -6.50 -5.70 5.46
N ILE A 24 -5.76 -4.59 5.42
CA ILE A 24 -5.55 -3.69 6.56
C ILE A 24 -6.77 -2.79 6.80
N THR A 25 -7.40 -2.29 5.73
CA THR A 25 -8.53 -1.36 5.84
C THR A 25 -9.87 -2.03 6.12
N LYS A 26 -10.05 -3.31 5.74
CA LYS A 26 -11.30 -4.06 5.98
C LYS A 26 -11.80 -4.06 7.43
N PRO A 27 -10.96 -4.22 8.48
CA PRO A 27 -11.41 -4.13 9.87
C PRO A 27 -11.68 -2.70 10.37
N MET A 28 -11.29 -1.65 9.64
CA MET A 28 -11.31 -0.26 10.15
C MET A 28 -12.72 0.39 10.15
N MET A 29 -13.77 -0.31 9.73
CA MET A 29 -15.14 0.22 9.56
C MET A 29 -15.24 1.45 8.63
N GLY A 30 -14.22 1.66 7.78
CA GLY A 30 -14.14 2.77 6.83
C GLY A 30 -13.54 4.05 7.41
N PHE A 31 -13.24 5.00 6.53
CA PHE A 31 -12.68 6.30 6.90
C PHE A 31 -13.78 7.36 6.98
N LYS A 32 -13.73 8.22 8.01
CA LYS A 32 -14.71 9.30 8.21
C LYS A 32 -14.49 10.51 7.29
N ALA A 33 -13.31 10.65 6.71
CA ALA A 33 -12.96 11.74 5.80
C ALA A 33 -11.93 11.29 4.76
N PHE A 34 -11.98 11.87 3.56
CA PHE A 34 -11.06 11.55 2.46
C PHE A 34 -9.61 11.89 2.79
N TYR A 35 -9.37 13.04 3.43
CA TYR A 35 -8.02 13.44 3.85
C TYR A 35 -7.40 12.40 4.81
N SER A 36 -8.17 11.94 5.80
CA SER A 36 -7.72 10.90 6.73
C SER A 36 -7.51 9.56 6.05
N ALA A 37 -8.34 9.20 5.07
CA ALA A 37 -8.17 8.00 4.26
C ALA A 37 -6.86 8.05 3.47
N GLN A 38 -6.59 9.18 2.80
CA GLN A 38 -5.39 9.38 2.01
C GLN A 38 -4.12 9.29 2.86
N ALA A 39 -4.08 10.00 3.99
CA ALA A 39 -2.95 9.95 4.91
C ALA A 39 -2.70 8.54 5.45
N THR A 40 -3.78 7.81 5.79
CA THR A 40 -3.67 6.44 6.32
C THR A 40 -3.17 5.46 5.27
N ILE A 41 -3.70 5.54 4.04
CA ILE A 41 -3.27 4.67 2.94
C ILE A 41 -1.80 4.95 2.58
N ALA A 42 -1.40 6.23 2.49
CA ALA A 42 -0.02 6.62 2.24
C ALA A 42 0.94 6.07 3.32
N GLY A 43 0.60 6.20 4.60
CA GLY A 43 1.41 5.62 5.69
C GLY A 43 1.51 4.09 5.62
N ILE A 44 0.42 3.40 5.25
CA ILE A 44 0.43 1.95 5.04
C ILE A 44 1.36 1.56 3.87
N GLU A 45 1.35 2.31 2.78
CA GLU A 45 2.23 2.09 1.63
C GLU A 45 3.70 2.34 1.99
N THR A 46 4.01 3.44 2.67
CA THR A 46 5.36 3.75 3.17
C THR A 46 5.90 2.64 4.07
N ALA A 47 5.10 2.18 5.05
CA ALA A 47 5.49 1.07 5.91
C ALA A 47 5.68 -0.24 5.11
N HIS A 48 4.90 -0.47 4.06
CA HIS A 48 5.05 -1.63 3.19
C HIS A 48 6.36 -1.58 2.38
N MET A 49 6.74 -0.41 1.85
CA MET A 49 7.98 -0.20 1.12
C MET A 49 9.22 -0.41 2.01
N ILE A 50 9.17 0.12 3.24
CA ILE A 50 10.19 -0.09 4.27
C ILE A 50 10.34 -1.60 4.56
N ARG A 51 9.23 -2.30 4.81
CA ARG A 51 9.24 -3.74 5.09
C ARG A 51 9.80 -4.57 3.93
N LYS A 52 9.63 -4.12 2.68
CA LYS A 52 10.18 -4.78 1.49
C LYS A 52 11.65 -4.44 1.22
N GLY A 53 12.26 -3.52 1.97
CA GLY A 53 13.62 -3.04 1.70
C GLY A 53 13.72 -2.26 0.39
N GLN A 54 12.62 -1.65 -0.07
CA GLN A 54 12.62 -0.82 -1.29
C GLN A 54 13.29 0.54 -1.05
N LEU A 55 13.47 0.91 0.22
CA LEU A 55 14.21 2.10 0.64
C LEU A 55 15.65 1.70 0.94
N SER A 56 16.59 2.41 0.32
CA SER A 56 18.01 2.04 0.20
C SER A 56 18.84 2.16 1.50
N GLU A 57 18.20 2.30 2.67
CA GLU A 57 18.90 2.54 3.94
C GLU A 57 19.02 1.27 4.78
N GLU A 58 19.84 0.32 4.32
CA GLU A 58 20.00 -1.02 4.93
C GLU A 58 20.43 -1.02 6.41
N ASN A 59 20.96 0.09 6.92
CA ASN A 59 21.45 0.20 8.30
C ASN A 59 20.56 1.03 9.24
N MET A 60 19.37 1.44 8.81
CA MET A 60 18.46 2.24 9.63
C MET A 60 17.26 1.41 10.13
N PRO A 61 16.89 1.49 11.42
CA PRO A 61 15.66 0.87 11.90
C PRO A 61 14.42 1.38 11.16
N ALA A 62 13.46 0.50 10.87
CA ALA A 62 12.25 0.81 10.10
C ALA A 62 11.48 2.05 10.59
N TYR A 63 11.38 2.27 11.90
CA TYR A 63 10.69 3.45 12.45
C TYR A 63 11.42 4.76 12.13
N LYS A 64 12.75 4.72 12.02
CA LYS A 64 13.59 5.89 11.76
C LYS A 64 13.58 6.23 10.26
N GLN A 65 13.54 5.20 9.40
CA GLN A 65 13.28 5.36 7.97
C GLN A 65 11.89 5.98 7.73
N PHE A 66 10.87 5.54 8.47
CA PHE A 66 9.52 6.09 8.40
C PHE A 66 9.50 7.57 8.78
N MET A 67 10.10 7.92 9.93
CA MET A 67 10.20 9.31 10.39
C MET A 67 10.98 10.22 9.44
N ALA A 68 11.98 9.69 8.73
CA ALA A 68 12.76 10.45 7.75
C ALA A 68 11.96 10.82 6.48
N LEU A 69 10.86 10.12 6.20
CA LEU A 69 9.99 10.36 5.04
C LEU A 69 8.78 11.25 5.37
N GLU A 70 8.45 11.39 6.65
CA GLU A 70 7.29 12.17 7.14
C GLU A 70 7.66 13.63 7.51
N GLY A 71 8.83 14.11 7.04
CA GLY A 71 9.38 15.46 7.30
C GLY A 71 9.03 16.49 6.24
#